data_AF-A0AA37LS74-F1
#
_entry.id   AF-A0AA37LS74-F1
#
_cell.length_a   1.000
_cell.length_b   1.000
_cell.length_c   1.000
_cell.angle_alpha   90.00
_cell.angle_beta   90.00
_cell.angle_gamma   90.00
#
_symmetry.space_group_name_H-M   'P 1'
#
loop_
_entity.id
_entity.type
_entity.pdbx_description
1 polymer ?
#
loop_
_entity_poly.entity_id
_entity_poly.type
_entity_poly.pdbx_seq_one_letter_code
_entity_poly.pdbx_strand_id
1 'polypeptide(L)'
;MSERNHAIVFGAAGLLGWATVEQLLSNYPAEGSFDQVTAVINRPLPESELFWPKGSTDRPSLQIVSGVNLNGTAEDLTTQLENKVQEVKNVTHVFYFGKQRHLQLASRH
;
A
#
# COMPACT_ATOMS: atom_id res chain seq x y z
N MET A 1 -2.28 -26.29 -1.34
CA MET A 1 -1.59 -25.06 -0.90
C MET A 1 -2.70 -24.04 -0.73
N SER A 2 -2.86 -23.44 0.45
CA SER A 2 -3.79 -22.31 0.56
C SER A 2 -3.27 -21.19 -0.35
N GLU A 3 -4.13 -20.68 -1.22
CA GLU A 3 -3.84 -19.47 -2.01
C GLU A 3 -3.48 -18.37 -1.02
N ARG A 4 -2.23 -17.88 -1.04
CA ARG A 4 -1.80 -16.81 -0.15
C ARG A 4 -2.29 -15.48 -0.68
N ASN A 5 -3.10 -14.79 0.10
CA ASN A 5 -3.66 -13.51 -0.29
C ASN A 5 -2.73 -12.37 0.14
N HIS A 6 -2.09 -11.73 -0.84
CA HIS A 6 -1.25 -10.56 -0.65
C HIS A 6 -1.95 -9.31 -1.21
N ALA A 7 -2.31 -8.39 -0.32
CA ALA A 7 -2.84 -7.08 -0.67
C ALA A 7 -1.74 -6.01 -0.78
N ILE A 8 -1.78 -5.18 -1.81
CA ILE A 8 -0.99 -3.95 -1.90
C ILE A 8 -1.91 -2.74 -1.85
N VAL A 9 -1.57 -1.75 -1.01
CA VAL A 9 -2.36 -0.54 -0.79
C VAL A 9 -1.55 0.68 -1.20
N PHE A 10 -1.92 1.30 -2.32
CA PHE A 10 -1.32 2.55 -2.80
C PHE A 10 -1.97 3.76 -2.16
N GLY A 11 -1.16 4.72 -1.72
CA GLY A 11 -1.67 5.90 -1.01
C GLY A 11 -2.02 5.59 0.45
N ALA A 12 -1.32 4.63 1.06
CA ALA A 12 -1.61 4.12 2.39
C ALA A 12 -1.53 5.18 3.51
N ALA A 13 -0.79 6.27 3.31
CA ALA A 13 -0.72 7.38 4.28
C ALA A 13 -1.94 8.34 4.21
N GLY A 14 -2.79 8.23 3.18
CA GLY A 14 -4.04 9.02 3.11
C GLY A 14 -5.15 8.35 3.90
N LEU A 15 -6.16 9.11 4.35
CA LEU A 15 -7.23 8.63 5.23
C LEU A 15 -7.85 7.28 4.80
N LEU A 16 -8.22 7.14 3.52
CA LEU A 16 -8.84 5.91 3.01
C LEU A 16 -7.83 4.74 2.92
N GLY A 17 -6.62 5.01 2.45
CA GLY A 17 -5.56 4.00 2.41
C GLY A 17 -5.16 3.54 3.80
N TRP A 18 -5.13 4.46 4.76
CA TRP A 18 -4.81 4.18 6.16
C TRP A 18 -5.84 3.26 6.79
N ALA A 19 -7.13 3.62 6.66
CA ALA A 19 -8.23 2.82 7.17
C ALA A 19 -8.28 1.45 6.50
N THR A 20 -7.99 1.37 5.20
CA THR A 20 -7.94 0.09 4.48
C THR A 20 -6.85 -0.82 5.03
N VAL A 21 -5.63 -0.32 5.21
CA VAL A 21 -4.53 -1.12 5.80
C VAL A 21 -4.91 -1.59 7.21
N GLU A 22 -5.46 -0.71 8.04
CA GLU A 22 -5.89 -1.08 9.40
C GLU A 22 -6.94 -2.21 9.38
N GLN A 23 -7.98 -2.09 8.55
CA GLN A 23 -9.03 -3.10 8.47
C GLN A 23 -8.50 -4.45 7.96
N LEU A 24 -7.62 -4.45 6.96
CA LEU A 24 -6.97 -5.67 6.46
C LEU A 24 -6.16 -6.34 7.58
N LEU A 25 -5.37 -5.58 8.33
CA LEU A 25 -4.59 -6.09 9.47
C LEU A 25 -5.46 -6.56 10.64
N SER A 26 -6.68 -6.05 10.74
CA SER A 26 -7.71 -6.45 11.70
C SER A 26 -8.55 -7.65 11.22
N ASN A 27 -8.05 -8.41 10.23
CA ASN A 27 -8.71 -9.60 9.68
C ASN A 27 -10.06 -9.34 9.02
N TYR A 28 -10.28 -8.14 8.47
CA TYR A 28 -11.45 -7.89 7.63
C TYR A 28 -11.24 -8.48 6.20
N PRO A 29 -12.28 -9.01 5.54
CA PRO A 29 -13.66 -9.21 6.02
C PRO A 29 -13.86 -10.43 6.92
N ALA A 30 -12.90 -11.35 6.94
CA ALA A 30 -12.88 -12.52 7.82
C ALA A 30 -11.44 -12.94 8.16
N GLU A 31 -11.28 -13.70 9.24
CA GLU A 31 -9.98 -14.26 9.62
C GLU A 31 -9.34 -15.07 8.48
N GLY A 32 -8.05 -14.84 8.25
CA GLY A 32 -7.31 -15.48 7.17
C GLY A 32 -7.64 -14.96 5.77
N SER A 33 -8.36 -13.84 5.63
CA SER A 33 -8.61 -13.22 4.32
C SER A 33 -7.33 -12.79 3.61
N PHE A 34 -6.31 -12.38 4.37
CA PHE A 34 -5.00 -11.96 3.87
C PHE A 34 -3.88 -12.54 4.72
N ASP A 35 -2.77 -12.89 4.08
CA ASP A 35 -1.53 -13.32 4.73
C ASP A 35 -0.52 -12.17 4.83
N GLN A 36 -0.60 -11.25 3.87
CA GLN A 36 0.34 -10.13 3.73
C GLN A 36 -0.36 -8.87 3.22
N VAL A 37 0.02 -7.74 3.80
CA VAL A 37 -0.41 -6.41 3.40
C VAL A 37 0.84 -5.57 3.16
N THR A 38 0.99 -5.02 1.96
CA THR A 38 2.02 -4.04 1.62
C THR A 38 1.42 -2.64 1.52
N ALA A 39 1.77 -1.77 2.46
CA ALA A 39 1.40 -0.36 2.46
C ALA A 39 2.42 0.46 1.67
N VAL A 40 1.99 1.06 0.56
CA VAL A 40 2.85 1.89 -0.31
C VAL A 40 2.60 3.38 -0.07
N ILE A 41 3.66 4.08 0.35
CA ILE A 41 3.66 5.51 0.63
C ILE A 41 4.67 6.25 -0.27
N ASN A 42 4.27 7.42 -0.79
CA ASN A 42 5.15 8.22 -1.66
C ASN A 42 6.20 8.98 -0.82
N ARG A 43 5.77 9.70 0.22
CA ARG A 43 6.68 10.40 1.12
C ARG A 43 7.06 9.48 2.29
N PRO A 44 8.35 9.35 2.62
CA PRO A 44 8.76 8.63 3.82
C PRO A 44 8.10 9.23 5.06
N LEU A 45 7.51 8.38 5.89
CA LEU A 45 6.99 8.73 7.20
C LEU A 45 7.58 7.73 8.21
N PRO A 46 7.94 8.17 9.43
CA PRO A 46 8.33 7.25 10.48
C PRO A 46 7.20 6.25 10.76
N GLU A 47 7.54 4.97 10.89
CA GLU A 47 6.55 3.92 11.17
C GLU A 47 5.72 4.21 12.43
N SER A 48 6.34 4.83 13.44
CA SER A 48 5.67 5.25 14.68
C SER A 48 4.55 6.27 14.45
N GLU A 49 4.59 7.04 13.36
CA GLU A 49 3.56 8.02 13.02
C GLU A 49 2.39 7.41 12.22
N LEU A 50 2.53 6.16 11.78
CA LEU A 50 1.49 5.48 11.02
C LEU A 50 0.47 4.81 11.93
N PHE A 51 0.79 4.54 13.20
CA PHE A 51 -0.14 4.01 14.21
C PHE A 51 -0.92 2.74 13.81
N TRP A 52 -0.47 2.00 12.80
CA TRP A 52 -1.04 0.69 12.49
C TRP A 52 -0.70 -0.33 13.58
N PRO A 53 -1.52 -1.38 13.75
CA PRO A 53 -1.24 -2.43 14.71
C PRO A 53 0.15 -3.04 14.48
N LYS A 54 0.87 -3.29 15.58
CA LYS A 54 2.13 -4.02 15.53
C LYS A 54 1.88 -5.45 15.06
N GLY A 55 2.86 -6.03 14.37
CA GLY A 55 2.79 -7.41 13.90
C GLY A 55 2.55 -8.41 15.04
N SER A 56 1.69 -9.39 14.78
CA SER A 56 1.41 -10.55 15.64
C SER A 56 1.20 -11.78 14.77
N THR A 57 1.29 -12.98 15.35
CA THR A 57 1.07 -14.25 14.61
C THR A 57 -0.36 -14.42 14.10
N ASP A 58 -1.32 -13.74 14.72
CA ASP A 58 -2.75 -13.92 14.46
C ASP A 58 -3.31 -12.90 13.45
N ARG A 59 -2.42 -12.13 12.80
CA ARG A 59 -2.75 -11.06 11.87
C ARG A 59 -1.88 -11.17 10.61
N PRO A 60 -2.33 -10.60 9.48
CA PRO A 60 -1.51 -10.53 8.29
C PRO A 60 -0.19 -9.79 8.57
N SER A 61 0.87 -10.21 7.90
CA SER A 61 2.15 -9.49 7.94
C SER A 61 2.02 -8.13 7.27
N LEU A 62 2.67 -7.10 7.83
CA LEU A 62 2.70 -5.75 7.27
C LEU A 62 4.10 -5.43 6.70
N GLN A 63 4.15 -5.02 5.44
CA GLN A 63 5.33 -4.37 4.84
C GLN A 63 5.00 -2.90 4.54
N ILE A 64 5.85 -1.97 4.97
CA ILE A 64 5.73 -0.55 4.63
C ILE A 64 6.80 -0.19 3.59
N VAL A 65 6.37 0.28 2.43
CA VAL A 65 7.24 0.64 1.31
C VAL A 65 7.13 2.14 1.03
N SER A 66 8.25 2.85 1.20
CA SER A 66 8.34 4.30 1.00
C SER A 66 8.98 4.71 -0.33
N GLY A 67 8.68 5.93 -0.78
CA GLY A 67 9.35 6.53 -1.94
C GLY A 67 8.93 5.90 -3.27
N VAL A 68 7.69 5.42 -3.38
CA VAL A 68 7.15 4.94 -4.65
C VAL A 68 6.39 6.06 -5.34
N ASN A 69 6.88 6.47 -6.50
CA ASN A 69 6.25 7.50 -7.31
C ASN A 69 5.24 6.88 -8.30
N LEU A 70 3.95 7.09 -8.04
CA LEU A 70 2.84 6.62 -8.88
C LEU A 70 2.55 7.52 -10.09
N ASN A 71 3.20 8.69 -10.19
CA ASN A 71 3.04 9.62 -11.31
C ASN A 71 4.15 9.49 -12.37
N GLY A 72 5.05 8.52 -12.22
CA GLY A 72 6.10 8.23 -13.20
C GLY A 72 5.58 7.39 -14.38
N THR A 73 6.51 6.84 -15.17
CA THR A 73 6.17 5.89 -16.24
C THR A 73 5.76 4.53 -15.66
N ALA A 74 5.13 3.69 -16.48
CA ALA A 74 4.76 2.33 -16.08
C ALA A 74 6.01 1.47 -15.83
N GLU A 75 7.06 1.66 -16.64
CA GLU A 75 8.35 0.98 -16.52
C GLU A 75 9.07 1.36 -15.21
N ASP A 76 9.08 2.66 -14.88
CA ASP A 76 9.65 3.15 -13.61
C ASP A 76 8.89 2.59 -12.41
N LEU A 77 7.55 2.54 -12.49
CA LEU A 77 6.73 1.99 -11.42
C LEU A 77 6.98 0.49 -11.25
N THR A 78 7.03 -0.25 -12.35
CA THR A 78 7.33 -1.69 -12.34
C THR A 78 8.67 -1.94 -11.67
N THR A 79 9.72 -1.23 -12.10
CA THR A 79 11.06 -1.32 -11.51
C THR A 79 11.08 -0.97 -10.02
N GLN A 80 10.35 0.07 -9.61
CA GLN A 80 10.26 0.44 -8.20
C GLN A 80 9.58 -0.63 -7.36
N LEU A 81 8.51 -1.26 -7.87
CA LEU A 81 7.77 -2.29 -7.15
C LEU A 81 8.57 -3.57 -7.05
N GLU A 82 9.20 -4.03 -8.13
CA GLU A 82 10.06 -5.22 -8.13
C GLU A 82 11.24 -5.10 -7.16
N ASN A 83 11.79 -3.90 -7.02
CA ASN A 83 12.95 -3.67 -6.14
C ASN A 83 12.57 -3.50 -4.66
N LYS A 84 11.35 -3.05 -4.35
CA LYS A 84 10.99 -2.62 -2.99
C LYS A 84 9.93 -3.48 -2.31
N VAL A 85 9.04 -4.10 -3.08
CA VAL A 85 7.93 -4.89 -2.54
C VAL A 85 8.35 -6.36 -2.49
N GLN A 86 8.33 -6.94 -1.29
CA GLN A 86 8.62 -8.36 -1.12
C GLN A 86 7.50 -9.18 -1.73
N GLU A 87 7.84 -10.23 -2.48
CA GLU A 87 6.87 -11.12 -3.11
C GLU A 87 5.83 -10.36 -3.98
N VAL A 88 6.24 -9.29 -4.67
CA VAL A 88 5.34 -8.47 -5.50
C VAL A 88 4.59 -9.28 -6.57
N LYS A 89 5.22 -10.35 -7.07
CA LYS A 89 4.63 -11.24 -8.08
C LYS A 89 3.46 -12.06 -7.54
N ASN A 90 3.34 -12.17 -6.22
CA ASN A 90 2.27 -12.89 -5.55
C ASN A 90 1.14 -11.96 -5.08
N VAL A 91 1.19 -10.66 -5.42
CA VAL A 91 0.09 -9.73 -5.13
C VAL A 91 -1.18 -10.22 -5.82
N THR A 92 -2.23 -10.45 -5.02
CA THR A 92 -3.55 -10.88 -5.51
C THR A 92 -4.57 -9.76 -5.51
N HIS A 93 -4.39 -8.74 -4.65
CA HIS A 93 -5.35 -7.64 -4.49
C HIS A 93 -4.64 -6.29 -4.50
N VAL A 94 -5.20 -5.34 -5.25
CA VAL A 94 -4.70 -3.97 -5.35
C VAL A 94 -5.77 -3.00 -4.87
N PHE A 95 -5.45 -2.20 -3.86
CA PHE A 95 -6.25 -1.06 -3.41
C PHE A 95 -5.54 0.23 -3.80
N TYR A 96 -6.20 1.09 -4.58
CA TYR A 96 -5.59 2.31 -5.10
C TYR A 96 -6.28 3.57 -4.57
N PHE A 97 -5.58 4.32 -3.72
CA PHE A 97 -6.05 5.59 -3.15
C PHE A 97 -5.15 6.78 -3.55
N GLY A 98 -4.60 6.73 -4.76
CA GLY A 98 -3.84 7.84 -5.33
C GLY A 98 -4.71 9.04 -5.67
N LYS A 99 -4.22 10.25 -5.42
CA LYS A 99 -4.78 11.48 -6.00
C LYS A 99 -3.90 11.94 -7.14
N GLN A 100 -4.45 12.00 -8.35
CA GLN A 100 -3.86 12.81 -9.40
C GLN A 100 -4.11 14.28 -9.08
N ARG A 101 -3.04 15.05 -8.86
CA ARG A 101 -3.16 16.50 -8.82
C ARG A 101 -3.32 16.97 -10.26
N HIS A 102 -4.54 17.31 -10.64
CA HIS A 102 -4.77 18.05 -11.88
C HIS A 102 -4.19 19.45 -11.66
N LEU A 103 -3.05 19.75 -12.28
CA LEU A 103 -2.54 21.11 -12.39
C LEU A 103 -3.51 21.85 -13.31
N GLN A 104 -4.48 22.58 -12.73
CA GLN A 104 -5.11 23.67 -13.47
C GLN A 104 -4.00 24.67 -13.77
N LEU A 105 -3.57 24.70 -15.03
CA LEU A 105 -2.76 25.78 -15.57
C LEU A 105 -3.55 27.06 -15.33
N ALA A 106 -3.12 27.86 -14.37
CA ALA A 106 -3.59 29.21 -14.23
C ALA A 106 -3.10 30.00 -15.45
N SER A 107 -3.90 30.01 -16.52
CA SER A 107 -3.86 31.06 -17.53
C SER A 107 -4.22 32.36 -16.83
N ARG A 108 -3.21 33.03 -16.26
CA ARG A 108 -3.32 34.45 -15.92
C ARG A 108 -3.06 35.22 -17.21
N HIS A 109 -4.10 35.89 -17.68
CA HIS A 109 -4.05 36.97 -18.65
C HIS A 109 -3.21 38.14 -18.15
#